data_AF-A0A398BEI5-F1
#
_entry.id   AF-A0A398BEI5-F1
#
_cell.length_a   1.000
_cell.length_b   1.000
_cell.length_c   1.000
_cell.angle_alpha   90.00
_cell.angle_beta   90.00
_cell.angle_gamma   90.00
#
_symmetry.space_group_name_H-M   'P 1'
#
loop_
_entity.id
_entity.type
_entity.pdbx_description
1 polymer ?
#
loop_
_entity_poly.entity_id
_entity_poly.type
_entity_poly.pdbx_seq_one_letter_code
_entity_poly.pdbx_strand_id
1 'polypeptide(L)'
;MRTIDSFEVLDGKAIKYLDVFGVQNDIALKSKYEGKTYWIYDYYCMHPNCKCDEVYLEFLEEQKGKETAGQHFGVRISFADESFVIEDYNFSKQKATEIIEDTLKYSKDAIELFKVRYAQMKEKGTQIIVDQAKAARQPVVNGDVTGRNEPCPCGSGKKYKKCCGKA
;
A
#
# COMPACT_ATOMS: atom_id res chain seq x y z
N MET A 1 -5.47 -6.03 3.26
CA MET A 1 -4.63 -4.93 3.76
C MET A 1 -3.38 -5.53 4.37
N ARG A 2 -2.20 -5.06 3.98
CA ARG A 2 -0.92 -5.41 4.60
C ARG A 2 -0.46 -4.27 5.50
N THR A 3 0.48 -4.55 6.39
CA THR A 3 1.17 -3.49 7.14
C THR A 3 2.03 -2.67 6.18
N ILE A 4 1.90 -1.34 6.26
CA ILE A 4 2.71 -0.37 5.52
C ILE A 4 3.65 0.29 6.52
N ASP A 5 4.95 0.29 6.22
CA ASP A 5 5.94 0.96 7.07
C ASP A 5 6.07 2.45 6.72
N SER A 6 6.38 3.32 7.70
CA SER A 6 6.59 4.75 7.42
C SER A 6 7.77 4.99 6.48
N PHE A 7 8.77 4.11 6.44
CA PHE A 7 9.86 4.22 5.47
C PHE A 7 9.34 4.06 4.03
N GLU A 8 8.42 3.13 3.77
CA GLU A 8 7.80 3.00 2.43
C GLU A 8 7.03 4.27 2.05
N VAL A 9 6.35 4.88 3.01
CA VAL A 9 5.64 6.16 2.82
C VAL A 9 6.63 7.29 2.54
N LEU A 10 7.71 7.38 3.30
CA LEU A 10 8.71 8.46 3.22
C LEU A 10 9.64 8.33 2.01
N ASP A 11 9.86 7.13 1.49
CA ASP A 11 10.60 6.90 0.24
C ASP A 11 9.80 7.33 -1.00
N GLY A 12 8.50 7.65 -0.82
CA GLY A 12 7.65 8.14 -1.90
C GLY A 12 7.25 7.08 -2.92
N LYS A 13 7.42 5.79 -2.59
CA LYS A 13 7.02 4.68 -3.45
C LYS A 13 5.51 4.72 -3.73
N ALA A 14 5.13 4.30 -4.93
CA ALA A 14 3.74 4.06 -5.28
C ALA A 14 3.27 2.75 -4.62
N ILE A 15 2.28 2.84 -3.75
CA ILE A 15 1.73 1.72 -2.98
C ILE A 15 0.33 1.40 -3.51
N LYS A 16 0.03 0.11 -3.68
CA LYS A 16 -1.27 -0.37 -4.16
C LYS A 16 -2.38 0.04 -3.20
N TYR A 17 -3.46 0.62 -3.71
CA TYR A 17 -4.59 1.06 -2.89
C TYR A 17 -5.18 -0.08 -2.03
N LEU A 18 -5.35 -1.26 -2.64
CA LEU A 18 -5.86 -2.45 -1.97
C LEU A 18 -4.94 -2.99 -0.85
N ASP A 19 -3.63 -2.72 -0.94
CA ASP A 19 -2.70 -3.08 0.12
C ASP A 19 -2.97 -2.24 1.38
N VAL A 20 -3.46 -1.01 1.21
CA VAL A 20 -3.72 -0.04 2.28
C VAL A 20 -5.15 -0.14 2.83
N PHE A 21 -6.15 -0.36 1.98
CA PHE A 21 -7.57 -0.33 2.39
C PHE A 21 -8.24 -1.71 2.35
N GLY A 22 -7.58 -2.72 1.79
CA GLY A 22 -8.15 -4.07 1.64
C GLY A 22 -9.21 -4.17 0.54
N VAL A 23 -9.75 -5.37 0.38
CA VAL A 23 -10.82 -5.66 -0.58
C VAL A 23 -12.16 -5.54 0.17
N GLN A 24 -12.72 -4.33 0.22
CA GLN A 24 -14.11 -4.11 0.62
C GLN A 24 -14.96 -3.83 -0.63
N ASN A 25 -16.29 -3.99 -0.53
CA ASN A 25 -17.28 -4.00 -1.63
C ASN A 25 -16.92 -3.07 -2.82
N ASP A 26 -16.94 -3.64 -4.04
CA ASP A 26 -16.83 -2.95 -5.34
C ASP A 26 -15.58 -2.07 -5.60
N ILE A 27 -14.50 -2.23 -4.83
CA ILE A 27 -13.24 -1.48 -5.05
C ILE A 27 -12.48 -1.97 -6.29
N ALA A 28 -12.66 -3.24 -6.67
CA ALA A 28 -11.90 -3.84 -7.75
C ALA A 28 -12.41 -3.38 -9.12
N LEU A 29 -11.55 -2.64 -9.82
CA LEU A 29 -11.86 -2.05 -11.11
C LEU A 29 -11.60 -3.04 -12.23
N LYS A 30 -12.51 -3.09 -13.20
CA LYS A 30 -12.39 -3.94 -14.38
C LYS A 30 -12.70 -3.14 -15.64
N SER A 31 -11.93 -3.40 -16.69
CA SER A 31 -12.22 -2.96 -18.05
C SER A 31 -12.50 -4.16 -18.95
N LYS A 32 -13.32 -3.97 -19.98
CA LYS A 32 -13.61 -4.99 -20.99
C LYS A 32 -13.27 -4.45 -22.36
N TYR A 33 -12.38 -5.13 -23.07
CA TYR A 33 -11.97 -4.74 -24.41
C TYR A 33 -11.78 -5.99 -25.27
N GLU A 34 -12.36 -5.99 -26.48
CA GLU A 34 -12.36 -7.13 -27.42
C GLU A 34 -12.76 -8.48 -26.78
N GLY A 35 -13.75 -8.47 -25.90
CA GLY A 35 -14.22 -9.69 -25.21
C GLY A 35 -13.28 -10.22 -24.12
N LYS A 36 -12.16 -9.55 -23.86
CA LYS A 36 -11.29 -9.81 -22.72
C LYS A 36 -11.63 -8.91 -21.54
N THR A 37 -11.38 -9.41 -20.33
CA THR A 37 -11.52 -8.63 -19.09
C THR A 37 -10.13 -8.32 -18.55
N TYR A 38 -9.91 -7.07 -18.16
CA TYR A 38 -8.68 -6.62 -17.50
C TYR A 38 -9.02 -6.15 -16.10
N TRP A 39 -8.31 -6.66 -15.09
CA TRP A 39 -8.30 -6.09 -13.75
C TRP A 39 -7.43 -4.84 -13.75
N ILE A 40 -7.85 -3.82 -13.00
CA ILE A 40 -7.11 -2.57 -12.87
C ILE A 40 -6.72 -2.41 -11.40
N TYR A 41 -5.41 -2.33 -11.16
CA TYR A 41 -4.86 -2.01 -9.85
C TYR A 41 -4.27 -0.60 -9.87
N ASP A 42 -4.69 0.21 -8.91
CA ASP A 42 -4.25 1.59 -8.76
C ASP A 42 -3.24 1.75 -7.62
N TYR A 43 -2.20 2.54 -7.90
CA TYR A 43 -1.06 2.77 -7.01
C TYR A 43 -0.82 4.26 -6.84
N TYR A 44 -0.49 4.66 -5.60
CA TYR A 44 -0.33 6.06 -5.23
C TYR A 44 0.85 6.28 -4.30
N CYS A 45 1.52 7.43 -4.43
CA CYS A 45 2.50 7.89 -3.46
C CYS A 45 1.82 8.39 -2.19
N MET A 46 2.12 7.79 -1.04
CA MET A 46 1.53 8.15 0.25
C MET A 46 2.24 9.30 0.98
N HIS A 47 3.39 9.77 0.47
CA HIS A 47 4.19 10.79 1.13
C HIS A 47 3.44 12.14 1.21
N PRO A 48 3.14 12.70 2.40
CA PRO A 48 2.30 13.89 2.54
C PRO A 48 2.92 15.16 1.92
N ASN A 49 4.24 15.32 1.99
CA ASN A 49 4.93 16.48 1.38
C ASN A 49 5.34 16.25 -0.09
N CYS A 50 5.02 15.11 -0.69
CA CYS A 50 5.33 14.87 -2.10
C CYS A 50 4.25 15.52 -2.97
N LYS A 51 4.68 16.27 -3.98
CA LYS A 51 3.83 17.05 -4.88
C LYS A 51 3.46 16.31 -6.16
N CYS A 52 3.66 14.99 -6.22
CA CYS A 52 3.14 14.19 -7.33
C CYS A 52 1.64 14.44 -7.48
N ASP A 53 1.11 14.32 -8.68
CA ASP A 53 -0.31 14.50 -8.95
C ASP A 53 -0.72 13.51 -10.05
N GLU A 54 -0.50 12.24 -9.76
CA GLU A 54 -0.64 11.16 -10.72
C GLU A 54 -1.09 9.86 -10.04
N VAL A 55 -1.66 8.97 -10.84
CA VAL A 55 -1.91 7.57 -10.50
C VAL A 55 -1.13 6.67 -11.44
N TYR A 56 -0.56 5.60 -10.90
CA TYR A 56 -0.09 4.48 -11.70
C TYR A 56 -1.15 3.38 -11.70
N LEU A 57 -1.60 2.98 -12.89
CA LEU A 57 -2.53 1.88 -13.10
C LEU A 57 -1.81 0.70 -13.73
N GLU A 58 -2.02 -0.48 -13.16
CA GLU A 58 -1.61 -1.75 -13.73
C GLU A 58 -2.85 -2.49 -14.24
N PHE A 59 -2.86 -2.78 -15.54
CA PHE A 59 -3.89 -3.57 -16.19
C PHE A 59 -3.40 -5.01 -16.28
N LEU A 60 -4.20 -5.97 -15.80
CA LEU A 60 -3.89 -7.39 -15.83
C LEU A 60 -5.02 -8.18 -16.51
N GLU A 61 -4.72 -8.83 -17.63
CA GLU A 61 -5.68 -9.66 -18.37
C GLU A 61 -6.13 -10.86 -17.52
N GLU A 62 -7.44 -11.01 -17.33
CA GLU A 62 -8.03 -12.16 -16.66
C GLU A 62 -7.92 -13.41 -17.56
N GLN A 63 -7.08 -14.37 -17.19
CA GLN A 63 -7.03 -15.70 -17.83
C GLN A 63 -7.87 -16.69 -17.03
N LYS A 64 -8.98 -17.18 -17.61
CA LYS A 64 -9.76 -18.27 -17.01
C LYS A 64 -9.10 -19.61 -17.31
N GLY A 65 -8.71 -20.34 -16.26
CA GLY A 65 -8.29 -21.75 -16.37
C GLY A 65 -6.93 -22.01 -17.02
N LYS A 66 -6.01 -21.04 -17.02
CA LYS A 66 -4.63 -21.21 -17.51
C LYS A 66 -3.62 -20.99 -16.37
N GLU A 67 -2.51 -21.72 -16.42
CA GLU A 67 -1.40 -21.60 -15.46
C GLU A 67 -0.47 -20.40 -15.76
N THR A 68 -0.59 -19.79 -16.95
CA THR A 68 0.24 -18.66 -17.35
C THR A 68 -0.37 -17.32 -16.89
N ALA A 69 0.49 -16.42 -16.43
CA ALA A 69 0.10 -15.04 -16.15
C ALA A 69 -0.45 -14.39 -17.43
N GLY A 70 -1.59 -13.69 -17.30
CA GLY A 70 -2.16 -12.91 -18.39
C GLY A 70 -1.21 -11.80 -18.83
N GLN A 71 -1.49 -11.22 -20.00
CA GLN A 71 -0.78 -10.01 -20.42
C GLN A 71 -1.07 -8.89 -19.41
N HIS A 72 -0.07 -8.07 -19.13
CA HIS A 72 -0.23 -6.88 -18.31
C HIS A 72 0.44 -5.69 -18.96
N PHE A 73 0.04 -4.49 -18.55
CA PHE A 73 0.75 -3.26 -18.87
C PHE A 73 0.49 -2.20 -17.79
N GLY A 74 1.47 -1.31 -17.63
CA GLY A 74 1.40 -0.18 -16.71
C GLY A 74 1.17 1.14 -17.45
N VAL A 75 0.41 2.04 -16.83
CA VAL A 75 0.22 3.41 -17.30
C VAL A 75 0.26 4.39 -16.14
N ARG A 76 1.00 5.49 -16.29
CA ARG A 76 0.89 6.67 -15.44
C ARG A 76 -0.10 7.64 -16.03
N ILE A 77 -0.97 8.20 -15.21
CA ILE A 77 -1.94 9.22 -15.61
C ILE A 77 -1.75 10.44 -14.72
N SER A 78 -1.53 11.59 -15.34
CA SER A 78 -1.46 12.91 -14.70
C SER A 78 -2.87 13.39 -14.35
N PHE A 79 -3.09 13.85 -13.13
CA PHE A 79 -4.36 14.44 -12.72
C PHE A 79 -4.53 15.91 -13.15
N ALA A 80 -3.43 16.56 -13.51
CA ALA A 80 -3.39 17.97 -13.88
C ALA A 80 -3.93 18.22 -15.29
N ASP A 81 -3.56 17.37 -16.24
CA ASP A 81 -3.89 17.50 -17.66
C ASP A 81 -4.46 16.21 -18.28
N GLU A 82 -4.67 15.16 -17.48
CA GLU A 82 -5.22 13.86 -17.90
C GLU A 82 -4.36 13.16 -18.97
N SER A 83 -3.11 13.61 -19.15
CA SER A 83 -2.14 12.97 -20.02
C SER A 83 -1.68 11.65 -19.40
N PHE A 84 -1.31 10.68 -20.25
CA PHE A 84 -0.85 9.38 -19.79
C PHE A 84 0.40 8.88 -20.52
N VAL A 85 1.19 8.08 -19.81
CA VAL A 85 2.42 7.45 -20.30
C VAL A 85 2.37 5.97 -20.02
N ILE A 86 2.48 5.15 -21.07
CA ILE A 86 2.55 3.68 -20.95
C ILE A 86 3.99 3.30 -20.60
N GLU A 87 4.18 2.55 -19.51
CA GLU A 87 5.50 2.16 -19.00
C GLU A 87 5.94 0.74 -19.38
N ASP A 88 5.03 -0.08 -19.93
CA ASP A 88 5.34 -1.47 -20.31
C ASP A 88 5.73 -1.61 -21.80
N TYR A 89 6.82 -2.32 -22.07
CA TYR A 89 7.37 -2.58 -23.40
C TYR A 89 6.96 -3.93 -23.99
N ASN A 90 6.39 -4.83 -23.17
CA ASN A 90 5.99 -6.18 -23.60
C ASN A 90 4.53 -6.26 -24.06
N PHE A 91 3.81 -5.12 -24.08
CA PHE A 91 2.45 -5.01 -24.59
C PHE A 91 2.41 -4.08 -25.81
N SER A 92 1.52 -4.34 -26.77
CA SER A 92 1.37 -3.45 -27.92
C SER A 92 0.90 -2.07 -27.46
N LYS A 93 1.73 -1.02 -27.69
CA LYS A 93 1.40 0.36 -27.33
C LYS A 93 0.05 0.81 -27.91
N GLN A 94 -0.26 0.39 -29.13
CA GLN A 94 -1.53 0.68 -29.77
C GLN A 94 -2.70 0.08 -28.99
N LYS A 95 -2.63 -1.23 -28.67
CA LYS A 95 -3.70 -1.89 -27.90
C LYS A 95 -3.85 -1.32 -26.50
N ALA A 96 -2.73 -1.01 -25.82
CA ALA A 96 -2.78 -0.40 -24.49
C ALA A 96 -3.48 0.95 -24.56
N THR A 97 -3.15 1.78 -25.55
CA THR A 97 -3.80 3.08 -25.79
C THR A 97 -5.31 2.91 -25.96
N GLU A 98 -5.75 1.95 -26.78
CA GLU A 98 -7.18 1.69 -27.00
C GLU A 98 -7.90 1.21 -25.72
N ILE A 99 -7.29 0.34 -24.93
CA ILE A 99 -7.85 -0.12 -23.63
C ILE A 99 -7.94 1.04 -22.63
N ILE A 100 -6.89 1.87 -22.55
CA ILE A 100 -6.84 3.04 -21.66
C ILE A 100 -7.93 4.02 -22.05
N GLU A 101 -8.03 4.37 -23.33
CA GLU A 101 -9.07 5.24 -23.82
C GLU A 101 -10.46 4.68 -23.54
N ASP A 102 -10.75 3.41 -23.83
CA ASP A 102 -12.06 2.82 -23.54
C ASP A 102 -12.41 2.89 -22.04
N THR A 103 -11.42 2.67 -21.18
CA THR A 103 -11.57 2.71 -19.72
C THR A 103 -11.82 4.14 -19.21
N LEU A 104 -11.06 5.12 -19.68
CA LEU A 104 -11.05 6.49 -19.14
C LEU A 104 -12.06 7.41 -19.84
N LYS A 105 -12.31 7.24 -21.14
CA LYS A 105 -13.06 8.18 -22.00
C LYS A 105 -14.56 8.18 -21.70
N TYR A 106 -15.10 7.09 -21.17
CA TYR A 106 -16.52 6.98 -20.81
C TYR A 106 -16.82 7.16 -19.32
N SER A 107 -15.80 7.31 -18.47
CA SER A 107 -16.00 7.45 -17.03
C SER A 107 -15.23 8.65 -16.48
N LYS A 108 -15.82 9.85 -16.59
CA LYS A 108 -15.38 10.99 -15.75
C LYS A 108 -15.30 10.58 -14.28
N ASP A 109 -16.17 9.66 -13.88
CA ASP A 109 -16.22 9.03 -12.57
C ASP A 109 -14.93 8.27 -12.21
N ALA A 110 -14.16 7.73 -13.17
CA ALA A 110 -12.91 7.02 -12.88
C ALA A 110 -11.77 7.96 -12.49
N ILE A 111 -11.56 9.06 -13.23
CA ILE A 111 -10.54 10.05 -12.85
C ILE A 111 -10.87 10.66 -11.48
N GLU A 112 -12.15 11.00 -11.25
CA GLU A 112 -12.59 11.51 -9.96
C GLU A 112 -12.38 10.49 -8.84
N LEU A 113 -12.70 9.21 -9.09
CA LEU A 113 -12.41 8.11 -8.15
C LEU A 113 -10.92 8.05 -7.80
N PHE A 114 -10.02 8.14 -8.80
CA PHE A 114 -8.58 8.09 -8.56
C PHE A 114 -8.07 9.31 -7.78
N LYS A 115 -8.63 10.50 -8.02
CA LYS A 115 -8.34 11.71 -7.23
C LYS A 115 -8.79 11.55 -5.77
N VAL A 116 -9.97 11.00 -5.54
CA VAL A 116 -10.47 10.69 -4.18
C VAL A 116 -9.56 9.69 -3.48
N ARG A 117 -9.22 8.58 -4.15
CA ARG A 117 -8.32 7.55 -3.61
C ARG A 117 -6.92 8.10 -3.34
N TYR A 118 -6.41 8.99 -4.20
CA TYR A 118 -5.14 9.67 -3.98
C TYR A 118 -5.15 10.50 -2.69
N ALA A 119 -6.20 11.29 -2.45
CA ALA A 119 -6.35 12.06 -1.21
C ALA A 119 -6.39 11.14 0.03
N GLN A 120 -7.15 10.04 -0.03
CA GLN A 120 -7.21 9.04 1.04
C GLN A 120 -5.83 8.43 1.33
N MET A 121 -5.03 8.15 0.28
CA MET A 121 -3.68 7.61 0.42
C MET A 121 -2.73 8.59 1.12
N LYS A 122 -2.81 9.90 0.82
CA LYS A 122 -2.03 10.95 1.51
C LYS A 122 -2.42 11.09 2.98
N GLU A 123 -3.71 11.07 3.27
CA GLU A 123 -4.22 11.10 4.65
C GLU A 123 -3.70 9.89 5.44
N LYS A 124 -3.81 8.69 4.85
CA LYS A 124 -3.36 7.46 5.48
C LYS A 124 -1.83 7.43 5.70
N GLY A 125 -1.06 7.95 4.74
CA GLY A 125 0.39 8.13 4.90
C GLY A 125 0.75 9.03 6.08
N THR A 126 0.03 10.14 6.25
CA THR A 126 0.18 11.04 7.41
C THR A 126 -0.10 10.30 8.71
N GLN A 127 -1.19 9.53 8.77
CA GLN A 127 -1.56 8.75 9.94
C GLN A 127 -0.46 7.74 10.31
N ILE A 128 0.05 6.96 9.34
CA ILE A 128 1.09 5.95 9.56
C ILE A 128 2.36 6.59 10.16
N ILE A 129 2.81 7.72 9.60
CA ILE A 129 3.98 8.45 10.10
C ILE A 129 3.77 8.90 11.55
N VAL A 130 2.60 9.48 11.84
CA VAL A 130 2.28 9.96 13.20
C VAL A 130 2.19 8.81 14.20
N ASP A 131 1.53 7.72 13.83
CA ASP A 131 1.31 6.59 14.74
C ASP A 131 2.61 5.84 15.04
N GLN A 132 3.46 5.63 14.04
CA GLN A 132 4.79 5.05 14.27
C GLN A 132 5.69 5.99 15.08
N ALA A 133 5.65 7.31 14.85
CA ALA A 133 6.39 8.28 15.66
C ALA A 133 5.90 8.30 17.13
N LYS A 134 4.59 8.13 17.36
CA LYS A 134 4.04 7.97 18.71
C LYS A 134 4.51 6.67 19.36
N ALA A 135 4.47 5.55 18.64
CA ALA A 135 4.92 4.26 19.15
C ALA A 135 6.42 4.30 19.52
N ALA A 136 7.27 4.94 18.71
CA ALA A 136 8.69 5.11 19.00
C ALA A 136 8.98 5.98 20.25
N ARG A 137 8.04 6.86 20.63
CA ARG A 137 8.15 7.71 21.82
C ARG A 137 7.61 7.05 23.10
N GLN A 138 6.91 5.93 22.99
CA GLN A 138 6.40 5.25 24.18
C GLN A 138 7.57 4.63 24.97
N PRO A 139 7.66 4.86 26.29
CA PRO A 139 8.70 4.23 27.09
C PRO A 139 8.54 2.71 27.00
N VAL A 140 9.64 2.02 26.71
CA VAL A 140 9.69 0.57 26.78
C VAL A 140 9.43 0.17 28.22
N VAL A 141 8.24 -0.33 28.49
CA VAL A 141 7.93 -0.95 29.78
C VAL A 141 8.68 -2.27 29.80
N ASN A 142 9.82 -2.29 30.49
CA ASN A 142 10.45 -3.55 30.84
C ASN A 142 9.40 -4.35 31.64
N GLY A 143 9.00 -5.52 31.13
CA GLY A 143 8.09 -6.43 31.85
C GLY A 143 8.65 -6.77 33.22
N ASP A 144 7.81 -7.31 34.12
CA ASP A 144 8.09 -7.52 35.54
C ASP A 144 9.55 -7.92 35.83
N VAL A 145 10.39 -6.91 36.07
CA VAL A 145 11.77 -7.12 36.46
C VAL A 145 11.69 -7.55 37.90
N THR A 146 12.02 -8.82 38.20
CA THR A 146 12.03 -9.34 39.57
C THR A 146 12.76 -8.33 40.46
N GLY A 147 12.01 -7.72 41.40
CA GLY A 147 12.58 -6.69 42.25
C GLY A 147 13.74 -7.30 43.06
N ARG A 148 14.81 -6.53 43.30
CA ARG A 148 15.98 -7.00 44.09
C ARG A 148 15.60 -7.71 45.39
N ASN A 149 14.48 -7.32 46.02
CA ASN A 149 14.00 -7.86 47.28
C ASN A 149 12.95 -8.98 47.15
N GLU A 150 12.44 -9.26 45.96
CA GLU A 150 11.44 -10.29 45.71
C GLU A 150 12.06 -11.70 45.70
N PRO A 151 11.26 -12.77 45.90
CA PRO A 151 11.72 -14.14 45.74
C PRO A 151 12.38 -14.38 44.38
N CYS A 152 13.52 -15.05 44.39
CA CYS A 152 14.29 -15.30 43.18
C CYS A 152 13.58 -16.34 42.29
N PRO A 153 13.41 -16.07 40.97
CA PRO A 153 12.66 -16.94 40.07
C PRO A 153 13.32 -18.30 39.82
N CYS A 154 14.56 -18.51 40.26
CA CYS A 154 15.24 -19.82 40.20
C CYS A 154 14.73 -20.84 41.23
N GLY A 155 13.73 -20.49 42.05
CA GLY A 155 13.13 -21.40 43.04
C GLY A 155 13.95 -21.57 44.33
N SER A 156 15.02 -20.80 44.53
CA SER A 156 15.90 -20.93 45.71
C SER A 156 15.28 -20.46 47.03
N GLY A 157 14.11 -19.81 47.00
CA GLY A 157 13.47 -19.17 48.16
C GLY A 157 14.20 -17.93 48.69
N LYS A 158 15.35 -17.53 48.12
CA LYS A 158 16.12 -16.34 48.51
C LYS A 158 15.62 -15.09 47.78
N LYS A 159 15.84 -13.90 48.36
CA LYS A 159 15.63 -12.63 47.65
C LYS A 159 16.55 -12.54 46.43
N TYR A 160 16.07 -12.01 45.30
CA TYR A 160 16.81 -11.94 44.02
C TYR A 160 18.23 -11.38 44.18
N LYS A 161 18.39 -10.28 44.93
CA LYS A 161 19.71 -9.64 45.22
C LYS A 161 20.72 -10.51 45.98
N LYS A 162 20.26 -11.58 46.61
CA LYS A 162 21.08 -12.54 47.37
C LYS A 162 21.28 -13.87 46.62
N CYS A 163 20.77 -13.98 45.39
CA CYS A 163 20.85 -15.18 44.56
C CYS A 163 21.27 -14.80 43.13
N CYS A 164 20.42 -14.97 42.12
CA CYS A 164 20.77 -14.72 40.71
C CYS A 164 21.12 -13.26 40.40
N GLY A 165 20.67 -12.30 41.22
CA GLY A 165 21.00 -10.88 41.11
C GLY A 165 22.18 -10.43 41.99
N LYS A 166 22.99 -11.38 42.46
CA LYS A 166 24.23 -11.10 43.19
C LYS A 166 25.34 -10.89 42.16
N ALA A 167 25.98 -9.72 42.18
CA ALA A 167 27.17 -9.45 41.37
C ALA A 167 28.32 -10.39 41.77
#